data_AF-A0AAX4PFT2-F1
#
_entry.id   AF-A0AAX4PFT2-F1
#
_cell.length_a   1.000
_cell.length_b   1.000
_cell.length_c   1.000
_cell.angle_alpha   90.00
_cell.angle_beta   90.00
_cell.angle_gamma   90.00
#
_symmetry.space_group_name_H-M   'P 1'
#
loop_
_entity.id
_entity.type
_entity.pdbx_description
1 polymer ?
#
loop_
_entity_poly.entity_id
_entity_poly.type
_entity_poly.pdbx_seq_one_letter_code
_entity_poly.pdbx_strand_id
1 'polypeptide(L)'
;MAALPWLGRALLSVAPRAAVGMRTSGLRPSPPHHLAKVSWRPPLTGLTSRTVFTGGAKLGRATYPSYTNVAFVPKRAPITGLRKACERLTTRSFSSKALLGPKGLAGVALPVGRRLLSTTAMASASSMSSSAFTGAMTEASRRSVGRWLALCSAWVFSMVVLGGVTRLTRSGLSMTEWRFAGERPPITLEDWRQEFAKYRASPEFKKVNMSMTLEEFKFIYWMEYAHRMWGRVLGLVFALPFAYYSATRQLSGPLSRRLLVLFALGGGQGLVGWWMVKSGLQEPERKTDTPRVSPYRLAAHLTSAFAIYSGLVWTTLQVLRPTGLGEDCVGEVARRNASRLGRHLRPFALLVGCTAISGAFVAGLDAGHAYNTFPLMGDPPSFFPQDYWLEANELGFLRNAFENTCAVQFHHRCLALTTLTAATALLAVHGRRRLPVESRRLLYCLCGVAWGQVGLGITTLLTYVPVHLGSAHQAGALTLMSVVLAAVYGVRAPARAATTARRAAAAAAGAAPKPSPAVI
;
A
#
# COMPACT_ATOMS: atom_id res chain seq x y z
N MET A 1 -33.70 -13.64 -0.41
CA MET A 1 -34.54 -12.44 -0.53
C MET A 1 -34.77 -11.88 0.88
N ALA A 2 -34.76 -10.54 0.99
CA ALA A 2 -34.95 -9.70 2.17
C ALA A 2 -33.83 -9.66 3.24
N ALA A 3 -32.86 -8.76 3.05
CA ALA A 3 -32.35 -7.84 4.09
C ALA A 3 -31.36 -6.83 3.46
N LEU A 4 -31.40 -5.57 3.93
CA LEU A 4 -30.56 -4.38 3.62
C LEU A 4 -31.00 -3.41 2.50
N PRO A 5 -32.12 -2.67 2.67
CA PRO A 5 -32.49 -1.52 1.84
C PRO A 5 -31.89 -0.17 2.31
N TRP A 6 -30.82 -0.16 3.13
CA TRP A 6 -30.25 1.08 3.71
C TRP A 6 -28.89 1.51 3.14
N LEU A 7 -28.09 0.59 2.58
CA LEU A 7 -26.78 0.92 1.99
C LEU A 7 -26.87 1.74 0.68
N GLY A 8 -27.98 1.63 -0.06
CA GLY A 8 -28.18 2.37 -1.31
C GLY A 8 -28.55 3.84 -1.15
N ARG A 9 -29.14 4.23 -0.02
CA ARG A 9 -29.65 5.61 0.18
C ARG A 9 -28.58 6.61 0.62
N ALA A 10 -27.53 6.17 1.31
CA ALA A 10 -26.43 7.04 1.72
C ALA A 10 -25.43 7.37 0.58
N LEU A 11 -25.39 6.54 -0.48
CA LEU A 11 -24.51 6.75 -1.63
C LEU A 11 -25.14 7.57 -2.76
N LEU A 12 -26.47 7.80 -2.74
CA LEU A 12 -27.20 8.50 -3.79
C LEU A 12 -27.54 9.97 -3.45
N SER A 13 -27.19 10.47 -2.27
CA SER A 13 -27.47 11.87 -1.88
C SER A 13 -26.35 12.86 -2.21
N VAL A 14 -25.30 12.45 -2.94
CA VAL A 14 -24.22 13.32 -3.41
C VAL A 14 -24.16 13.28 -4.94
N ALA A 15 -25.14 13.92 -5.58
CA ALA A 15 -25.09 14.23 -7.00
C ALA A 15 -25.74 15.61 -7.22
N PRO A 16 -24.98 16.63 -7.67
CA PRO A 16 -25.60 17.89 -8.08
C PRO A 16 -26.29 17.69 -9.44
N ARG A 17 -27.62 17.85 -9.46
CA ARG A 17 -28.39 18.02 -10.70
C ARG A 17 -28.21 19.46 -11.18
N ALA A 18 -27.60 19.68 -12.34
CA ALA A 18 -27.85 20.89 -13.14
C ALA A 18 -27.37 20.68 -14.59
N ALA A 19 -28.31 20.47 -15.51
CA ALA A 19 -28.23 20.92 -16.91
C ALA A 19 -29.57 20.67 -17.63
N VAL A 20 -30.45 21.68 -17.68
CA VAL A 20 -31.33 21.96 -18.82
C VAL A 20 -31.54 23.49 -18.83
N GLY A 21 -31.23 24.13 -19.95
CA GLY A 21 -31.29 25.59 -20.09
C GLY A 21 -32.59 26.10 -20.68
N MET A 22 -32.86 27.41 -20.49
CA MET A 22 -33.57 28.24 -21.47
C MET A 22 -33.41 29.75 -21.19
N ARG A 23 -32.93 30.44 -22.23
CA ARG A 23 -33.24 31.81 -22.73
C ARG A 23 -33.33 33.04 -21.80
N THR A 24 -32.36 33.93 -22.03
CA THR A 24 -32.45 35.39 -22.29
C THR A 24 -33.68 36.18 -21.79
N SER A 25 -33.44 37.13 -20.89
CA SER A 25 -33.92 38.52 -21.04
C SER A 25 -33.03 39.45 -20.21
N GLY A 26 -32.65 40.58 -20.82
CA GLY A 26 -31.75 41.57 -20.23
C GLY A 26 -32.43 42.42 -19.17
N LEU A 27 -31.62 42.99 -18.27
CA LEU A 27 -31.79 44.27 -17.59
C LEU A 27 -30.52 44.54 -16.76
N ARG A 28 -29.81 45.63 -17.07
CA ARG A 28 -28.80 46.24 -16.17
C ARG A 28 -29.53 46.98 -15.04
N PRO A 29 -28.90 47.13 -13.86
CA PRO A 29 -28.40 48.46 -13.49
C PRO A 29 -27.05 48.47 -12.73
N SER A 30 -26.56 49.70 -12.56
CA SER A 30 -25.23 50.25 -12.19
C SER A 30 -24.72 49.96 -10.74
N PRO A 31 -23.45 50.27 -10.42
CA PRO A 31 -22.75 49.84 -9.19
C PRO A 31 -22.82 50.88 -8.05
N PRO A 32 -22.39 50.51 -6.83
CA PRO A 32 -21.88 51.50 -5.89
C PRO A 32 -20.43 51.23 -5.47
N HIS A 33 -19.72 52.35 -5.33
CA HIS A 33 -18.44 52.53 -4.67
C HIS A 33 -18.50 52.11 -3.18
N HIS A 34 -17.40 51.62 -2.61
CA HIS A 34 -16.69 52.27 -1.49
C HIS A 34 -15.47 51.45 -1.03
N LEU A 35 -14.37 52.18 -0.82
CA LEU A 35 -13.06 51.75 -0.34
C LEU A 35 -13.08 51.41 1.15
N ALA A 36 -12.36 50.36 1.53
CA ALA A 36 -11.70 50.29 2.85
C ALA A 36 -10.36 49.54 2.71
N LYS A 37 -9.27 50.31 2.65
CA LYS A 37 -7.90 49.83 2.82
C LYS A 37 -7.68 49.52 4.29
N VAL A 38 -7.42 48.27 4.65
CA VAL A 38 -6.86 47.90 5.96
C VAL A 38 -5.39 47.57 5.76
N SER A 39 -4.52 48.44 6.27
CA SER A 39 -3.07 48.28 6.28
C SER A 39 -2.65 47.29 7.37
N TRP A 40 -2.03 46.19 7.00
CA TRP A 40 -1.30 45.32 7.93
C TRP A 40 0.14 45.83 8.07
N ARG A 41 0.51 46.29 9.27
CA ARG A 41 1.90 46.50 9.68
C ARG A 41 2.43 45.21 10.31
N PRO A 42 3.63 44.73 9.96
CA PRO A 42 4.27 43.64 10.71
C PRO A 42 4.88 44.17 12.02
N PRO A 43 4.91 43.37 13.11
CA PRO A 43 5.54 43.77 14.35
C PRO A 43 7.07 43.71 14.25
N LEU A 44 7.71 44.76 14.75
CA LEU A 44 9.15 44.90 14.96
C LEU A 44 9.62 43.88 16.01
N THR A 45 10.47 42.93 15.62
CA THR A 45 11.33 42.19 16.55
C THR A 45 12.70 42.83 16.59
N GLY A 46 13.10 43.29 17.78
CA GLY A 46 14.36 43.96 18.03
C GLY A 46 15.57 43.06 17.83
N LEU A 47 16.53 43.54 17.05
CA LEU A 47 17.92 43.11 17.10
C LEU A 47 18.65 43.96 18.15
N THR A 48 19.13 43.32 19.22
CA THR A 48 20.22 43.87 20.02
C THR A 48 21.54 43.48 19.34
N SER A 49 22.08 44.38 18.52
CA SER A 49 23.46 44.27 18.04
C SER A 49 24.36 45.14 18.95
N ARG A 50 25.35 44.51 19.59
CA ARG A 50 26.44 45.21 20.28
C ARG A 50 27.41 45.69 19.21
N THR A 51 27.37 46.99 18.89
CA THR A 51 28.39 47.65 18.09
C THR A 51 29.51 48.14 19.01
N VAL A 52 30.72 47.63 18.80
CA VAL A 52 31.96 48.24 19.33
C VAL A 52 32.49 49.20 18.28
N PHE A 53 32.70 50.44 18.69
CA PHE A 53 33.18 51.56 17.87
C PHE A 53 34.70 51.68 18.03
N THR A 54 35.45 51.82 16.93
CA THR A 54 36.80 52.41 16.93
C THR A 54 37.03 53.17 15.62
N GLY A 55 37.18 54.52 15.72
CA GLY A 55 37.85 55.48 14.81
C GLY A 55 37.47 55.48 13.31
N GLY A 56 37.17 56.59 12.61
CA GLY A 56 37.51 57.99 12.80
C GLY A 56 38.27 58.52 11.58
N ALA A 57 37.59 59.10 10.58
CA ALA A 57 38.04 60.21 9.73
C ALA A 57 36.97 60.59 8.67
N LYS A 58 36.66 61.88 8.58
CA LYS A 58 35.77 62.51 7.57
C LYS A 58 36.58 62.93 6.35
N LEU A 59 36.01 62.81 5.13
CA LEU A 59 35.85 63.91 4.16
C LEU A 59 35.07 63.47 2.89
N GLY A 60 34.04 64.25 2.52
CA GLY A 60 33.86 64.75 1.14
C GLY A 60 33.17 63.92 0.04
N ARG A 61 31.98 64.40 -0.33
CA ARG A 61 31.30 64.43 -1.66
C ARG A 61 30.73 63.14 -2.28
N ALA A 62 29.54 63.35 -2.83
CA ALA A 62 28.59 62.39 -3.41
C ALA A 62 29.13 61.54 -4.57
N THR A 63 28.73 60.27 -4.58
CA THR A 63 28.77 59.37 -5.74
C THR A 63 27.54 58.44 -5.75
N TYR A 64 26.96 58.27 -6.94
CA TYR A 64 25.80 57.44 -7.27
C TYR A 64 26.08 55.93 -7.11
N PRO A 65 25.06 55.05 -7.03
CA PRO A 65 25.27 53.62 -6.75
C PRO A 65 25.88 52.91 -7.97
N SER A 66 27.13 52.47 -7.83
CA SER A 66 27.78 51.57 -8.78
C SER A 66 27.64 50.12 -8.30
N TYR A 67 26.91 49.31 -9.07
CA TYR A 67 26.87 47.87 -8.90
C TYR A 67 28.25 47.28 -9.22
N THR A 68 28.87 46.65 -8.22
CA THR A 68 29.99 45.73 -8.42
C THR A 68 29.64 44.40 -7.79
N ASN A 69 29.49 43.39 -8.64
CA ASN A 69 29.39 41.99 -8.25
C ASN A 69 30.72 41.57 -7.59
N VAL A 70 30.74 41.45 -6.26
CA VAL A 70 31.81 40.74 -5.58
C VAL A 70 31.48 39.25 -5.66
N ALA A 71 32.10 38.60 -6.64
CA ALA A 71 32.15 37.16 -6.74
C ALA A 71 32.84 36.60 -5.48
N PHE A 72 32.09 35.83 -4.68
CA PHE A 72 32.69 35.02 -3.63
C PHE A 72 33.30 33.79 -4.31
N VAL A 73 34.62 33.82 -4.49
CA VAL A 73 35.42 32.68 -4.97
C VAL A 73 35.60 31.70 -3.80
N PRO A 74 35.06 30.47 -3.84
CA PRO A 74 35.51 29.44 -2.91
C PRO A 74 36.89 28.96 -3.35
N LYS A 75 37.86 29.04 -2.44
CA LYS A 75 39.22 28.50 -2.61
C LYS A 75 39.15 27.04 -3.06
N ARG A 76 39.62 26.77 -4.29
CA ARG A 76 39.94 25.42 -4.77
C ARG A 76 41.14 24.88 -4.00
N ALA A 77 40.98 23.76 -3.32
CA ALA A 77 42.11 22.89 -2.96
C ALA A 77 42.42 21.93 -4.13
N PRO A 78 43.69 21.59 -4.39
CA PRO A 78 44.07 20.85 -5.59
C PRO A 78 43.70 19.37 -5.52
N ILE A 79 43.19 18.85 -6.65
CA ILE A 79 42.93 17.43 -6.90
C ILE A 79 44.24 16.79 -7.37
N THR A 80 44.95 16.15 -6.46
CA THR A 80 45.95 15.12 -6.76
C THR A 80 45.90 14.06 -5.68
N GLY A 81 45.24 12.92 -5.95
CA GLY A 81 45.31 11.79 -5.01
C GLY A 81 44.14 10.81 -4.94
N LEU A 82 43.28 10.66 -5.96
CA LEU A 82 42.24 9.61 -5.96
C LEU A 82 42.26 8.78 -7.25
N ARG A 83 43.45 8.26 -7.60
CA ARG A 83 43.61 7.20 -8.61
C ARG A 83 44.37 5.97 -8.09
N LYS A 84 44.50 5.79 -6.77
CA LYS A 84 45.21 4.61 -6.17
C LYS A 84 44.44 3.86 -5.06
N ALA A 85 43.17 4.18 -4.82
CA ALA A 85 42.36 3.51 -3.79
C ALA A 85 41.29 2.53 -4.35
N CYS A 86 41.20 2.33 -5.67
CA CYS A 86 40.18 1.49 -6.28
C CYS A 86 40.68 0.10 -6.75
N GLU A 87 41.88 -0.33 -6.37
CA GLU A 87 42.49 -1.55 -6.93
C GLU A 87 43.02 -2.54 -5.87
N ARG A 88 42.58 -2.43 -4.61
CA ARG A 88 43.13 -3.28 -3.53
C ARG A 88 42.12 -3.82 -2.51
N LEU A 89 40.91 -4.15 -2.92
CA LEU A 89 39.94 -4.88 -2.08
C LEU A 89 39.20 -6.02 -2.82
N THR A 90 39.78 -6.55 -3.88
CA THR A 90 39.43 -7.88 -4.40
C THR A 90 40.59 -8.81 -4.12
N THR A 91 40.27 -9.95 -3.50
CA THR A 91 41.14 -11.05 -3.07
C THR A 91 41.90 -10.84 -1.76
N ARG A 92 41.43 -11.50 -0.70
CA ARG A 92 42.23 -12.49 0.02
C ARG A 92 41.40 -13.26 1.06
N SER A 93 41.35 -14.56 0.80
CA SER A 93 41.00 -15.65 1.72
C SER A 93 41.76 -15.50 3.04
N PHE A 94 41.08 -15.66 4.17
CA PHE A 94 41.72 -15.73 5.48
C PHE A 94 41.81 -17.19 5.93
N SER A 95 43.03 -17.71 5.87
CA SER A 95 43.44 -18.99 6.41
C SER A 95 43.88 -18.80 7.88
N SER A 96 43.43 -19.72 8.73
CA SER A 96 43.67 -19.75 10.18
C SER A 96 44.99 -20.42 10.56
N LYS A 97 45.84 -19.74 11.34
CA LYS A 97 46.86 -20.30 12.26
C LYS A 97 47.09 -19.26 13.38
N ALA A 98 46.65 -19.49 14.61
CA ALA A 98 47.28 -20.26 15.69
C ALA A 98 48.35 -19.46 16.47
N LEU A 99 48.01 -19.05 17.70
CA LEU A 99 48.94 -18.85 18.81
C LEU A 99 48.25 -19.27 20.12
N LEU A 100 48.80 -20.32 20.74
CA LEU A 100 48.61 -20.79 22.13
C LEU A 100 49.38 -19.84 23.07
N GLY A 101 49.12 -19.62 24.37
CA GLY A 101 48.24 -20.15 25.44
C GLY A 101 48.62 -19.34 26.73
N PRO A 102 48.48 -19.82 27.99
CA PRO A 102 47.52 -20.76 28.58
C PRO A 102 46.85 -20.22 29.89
N LYS A 103 45.74 -20.85 30.31
CA LYS A 103 45.43 -21.36 31.69
C LYS A 103 43.92 -21.38 32.00
N GLY A 104 43.41 -22.59 32.16
CA GLY A 104 42.53 -23.00 33.26
C GLY A 104 41.03 -22.65 33.20
N LEU A 105 40.19 -23.60 32.81
CA LEU A 105 39.23 -24.31 33.69
C LEU A 105 38.18 -25.06 32.86
N ALA A 106 37.92 -26.29 33.29
CA ALA A 106 36.98 -27.22 32.70
C ALA A 106 35.53 -26.82 32.95
N GLY A 107 34.63 -27.17 32.01
CA GLY A 107 33.19 -27.23 32.31
C GLY A 107 32.26 -26.94 31.13
N VAL A 108 31.59 -28.00 30.65
CA VAL A 108 30.27 -28.00 29.99
C VAL A 108 30.20 -27.42 28.57
N ALA A 109 30.27 -28.31 27.59
CA ALA A 109 29.90 -28.03 26.20
C ALA A 109 28.37 -28.05 26.03
N LEU A 110 27.75 -26.87 25.92
CA LEU A 110 26.42 -26.68 25.34
C LEU A 110 26.59 -26.28 23.86
N PRO A 111 25.95 -26.96 22.89
CA PRO A 111 25.97 -26.49 21.51
C PRO A 111 25.06 -25.27 21.40
N VAL A 112 25.65 -24.06 21.47
CA VAL A 112 24.98 -22.81 21.09
C VAL A 112 24.87 -22.80 19.56
N GLY A 113 23.86 -23.49 19.05
CA GLY A 113 23.38 -23.33 17.69
C GLY A 113 22.82 -21.93 17.53
N ARG A 114 23.58 -21.06 16.86
CA ARG A 114 23.16 -19.74 16.39
C ARG A 114 22.03 -19.90 15.36
N ARG A 115 20.80 -20.17 15.81
CA ARG A 115 19.60 -20.03 14.97
C ARG A 115 19.34 -18.54 14.77
N LEU A 116 19.96 -17.97 13.74
CA LEU A 116 19.35 -16.86 13.04
C LEU A 116 17.95 -17.32 12.61
N LEU A 117 16.93 -16.77 13.26
CA LEU A 117 15.54 -16.83 12.80
C LEU A 117 15.48 -16.13 11.45
N SER A 118 15.80 -16.90 10.42
CA SER A 118 15.81 -16.45 9.04
C SER A 118 14.37 -16.20 8.60
N THR A 119 14.18 -15.07 7.94
CA THR A 119 12.99 -14.60 7.21
C THR A 119 12.57 -15.54 6.05
N THR A 120 13.11 -16.76 6.00
CA THR A 120 12.80 -17.81 5.02
C THR A 120 11.43 -18.48 5.19
N ALA A 121 10.74 -18.27 6.32
CA ALA A 121 9.42 -18.89 6.55
C ALA A 121 8.34 -18.47 5.53
N MET A 122 8.40 -17.24 4.98
CA MET A 122 7.44 -16.82 3.93
C MET A 122 7.83 -17.28 2.53
N ALA A 123 9.12 -17.49 2.25
CA ALA A 123 9.58 -17.93 0.93
C ALA A 123 9.29 -19.42 0.66
N SER A 124 9.34 -20.26 1.70
CA SER A 124 9.12 -21.71 1.56
C SER A 124 7.67 -22.15 1.34
N ALA A 125 6.68 -21.25 1.52
CA ALA A 125 5.27 -21.56 1.22
C ALA A 125 4.96 -21.69 -0.29
N SER A 126 5.92 -21.33 -1.15
CA SER A 126 5.72 -21.12 -2.59
C SER A 126 5.94 -22.37 -3.47
N SER A 127 6.62 -23.41 -2.96
CA SER A 127 7.08 -24.52 -3.81
C SER A 127 6.25 -25.80 -3.75
N MET A 128 5.18 -25.87 -2.95
CA MET A 128 4.29 -27.04 -3.02
C MET A 128 3.55 -27.06 -4.36
N SER A 129 3.56 -28.23 -5.01
CA SER A 129 2.81 -28.50 -6.22
C SER A 129 1.31 -28.29 -5.98
N SER A 130 0.62 -27.58 -6.86
CA SER A 130 -0.84 -27.39 -6.83
C SER A 130 -1.61 -28.73 -6.76
N SER A 131 -1.01 -29.80 -7.30
CA SER A 131 -1.55 -31.17 -7.24
C SER A 131 -1.48 -31.76 -5.82
N ALA A 132 -0.42 -31.51 -5.05
CA ALA A 132 -0.37 -31.92 -3.64
C ALA A 132 -1.31 -31.08 -2.75
N PHE A 133 -1.63 -29.86 -3.19
CA PHE A 133 -2.48 -28.92 -2.46
C PHE A 133 -3.98 -29.26 -2.56
N THR A 134 -4.40 -29.91 -3.65
CA THR A 134 -5.81 -30.26 -3.91
C THR A 134 -6.06 -31.75 -4.13
N GLY A 135 -5.01 -32.59 -4.12
CA GLY A 135 -5.03 -33.96 -4.65
C GLY A 135 -5.94 -34.97 -3.94
N ALA A 136 -6.41 -34.68 -2.74
CA ALA A 136 -7.34 -35.54 -1.99
C ALA A 136 -8.81 -35.06 -2.05
N MET A 137 -9.09 -33.96 -2.76
CA MET A 137 -10.42 -33.34 -2.80
C MET A 137 -11.21 -33.77 -4.03
N THR A 138 -12.52 -34.00 -3.86
CA THR A 138 -13.43 -34.18 -5.01
C THR A 138 -13.55 -32.90 -5.83
N GLU A 139 -13.93 -33.01 -7.10
CA GLU A 139 -14.17 -31.84 -7.97
C GLU A 139 -15.23 -30.89 -7.37
N ALA A 140 -16.32 -31.45 -6.84
CA ALA A 140 -17.41 -30.70 -6.24
C ALA A 140 -16.94 -29.93 -4.99
N SER A 141 -16.25 -30.60 -4.06
CA SER A 141 -15.68 -29.95 -2.87
C SER A 141 -14.68 -28.87 -3.25
N ARG A 142 -13.83 -29.12 -4.26
CA ARG A 142 -12.85 -28.15 -4.74
C ARG A 142 -13.51 -26.88 -5.28
N ARG A 143 -14.54 -27.01 -6.12
CA ARG A 143 -15.30 -25.85 -6.63
C ARG A 143 -16.02 -25.10 -5.52
N SER A 144 -16.63 -25.82 -4.58
CA SER A 144 -17.34 -25.22 -3.44
C SER A 144 -16.39 -24.43 -2.54
N VAL A 145 -15.28 -25.04 -2.12
CA VAL A 145 -14.22 -24.39 -1.34
C VAL A 145 -13.64 -23.20 -2.09
N GLY A 146 -13.35 -23.36 -3.38
CA GLY A 146 -12.80 -22.28 -4.20
C GLY A 146 -13.73 -21.06 -4.33
N ARG A 147 -15.05 -21.27 -4.48
CA ARG A 147 -16.04 -20.19 -4.48
C ARG A 147 -16.14 -19.49 -3.13
N TRP A 148 -16.10 -20.25 -2.04
CA TRP A 148 -16.05 -19.69 -0.69
C TRP A 148 -14.79 -18.85 -0.45
N LEU A 149 -13.63 -19.31 -0.90
CA LEU A 149 -12.39 -18.54 -0.81
C LEU A 149 -12.43 -17.28 -1.69
N ALA A 150 -13.03 -17.36 -2.89
CA ALA A 150 -13.27 -16.21 -3.74
C ALA A 150 -14.19 -15.17 -3.07
N LEU A 151 -15.25 -15.62 -2.38
CA LEU A 151 -16.10 -14.76 -1.56
C LEU A 151 -15.29 -14.08 -0.45
N CYS A 152 -14.43 -14.83 0.26
CA CYS A 152 -13.56 -14.26 1.29
C CYS A 152 -12.58 -13.23 0.71
N SER A 153 -11.99 -13.49 -0.45
CA SER A 153 -11.15 -12.51 -1.16
C SER A 153 -11.92 -11.24 -1.49
N ALA A 154 -13.11 -11.35 -2.09
CA ALA A 154 -13.96 -10.21 -2.41
C ALA A 154 -14.39 -9.44 -1.14
N TRP A 155 -14.65 -10.15 -0.04
CA TRP A 155 -14.98 -9.53 1.24
C TRP A 155 -13.81 -8.73 1.80
N VAL A 156 -12.59 -9.29 1.81
CA VAL A 156 -11.37 -8.57 2.21
C VAL A 156 -11.14 -7.35 1.31
N PHE A 157 -11.35 -7.48 0.00
CA PHE A 157 -11.28 -6.35 -0.93
C PHE A 157 -12.22 -5.21 -0.47
N SER A 158 -13.50 -5.53 -0.24
CA SER A 158 -14.49 -4.54 0.22
C SER A 158 -14.12 -3.94 1.58
N MET A 159 -13.58 -4.75 2.49
CA MET A 159 -13.13 -4.33 3.81
C MET A 159 -11.99 -3.31 3.72
N VAL A 160 -11.03 -3.53 2.83
CA VAL A 160 -9.95 -2.57 2.59
C VAL A 160 -10.50 -1.27 2.02
N VAL A 161 -11.43 -1.29 1.05
CA VAL A 161 -12.06 -0.06 0.54
C VAL A 161 -12.80 0.70 1.65
N LEU A 162 -13.61 0.00 2.46
CA LEU A 162 -14.32 0.59 3.60
C LEU A 162 -13.36 1.19 4.63
N GLY A 163 -12.22 0.54 4.88
CA GLY A 163 -11.15 1.08 5.72
C GLY A 163 -10.52 2.35 5.14
N GLY A 164 -10.34 2.40 3.82
CA GLY A 164 -9.91 3.60 3.10
C GLY A 164 -10.88 4.77 3.29
N VAL A 165 -12.18 4.54 3.12
CA VAL A 165 -13.23 5.56 3.38
C VAL A 165 -13.17 6.01 4.84
N THR A 166 -13.05 5.07 5.80
CA THR A 166 -12.96 5.38 7.23
C THR A 166 -11.75 6.26 7.56
N ARG A 167 -10.59 6.05 6.91
CA ARG A 167 -9.41 6.91 7.07
C ARG A 167 -9.58 8.28 6.42
N LEU A 168 -10.12 8.34 5.19
CA LEU A 168 -10.27 9.57 4.43
C LEU A 168 -11.35 10.50 5.01
N THR A 169 -12.34 9.93 5.66
CA THR A 169 -13.36 10.68 6.43
C THR A 169 -12.92 11.01 7.85
N ARG A 170 -11.69 10.64 8.25
CA ARG A 170 -11.17 10.78 9.63
C ARG A 170 -12.07 10.14 10.70
N SER A 171 -12.71 9.03 10.34
CA SER A 171 -13.66 8.35 11.20
C SER A 171 -13.00 7.36 12.16
N GLY A 172 -11.75 6.97 11.92
CA GLY A 172 -11.09 5.84 12.60
C GLY A 172 -10.77 6.01 14.09
N LEU A 173 -11.14 7.13 14.72
CA LEU A 173 -10.97 7.42 16.14
C LEU A 173 -12.29 7.78 16.85
N SER A 174 -13.42 7.65 16.15
CA SER A 174 -14.76 7.96 16.65
C SER A 174 -15.24 7.01 17.75
N MET A 175 -14.80 5.74 17.73
CA MET A 175 -15.10 4.73 18.74
C MET A 175 -13.90 4.52 19.68
N THR A 176 -13.92 5.23 20.81
CA THR A 176 -12.81 5.28 21.77
C THR A 176 -12.62 3.98 22.55
N GLU A 177 -13.68 3.19 22.71
CA GLU A 177 -13.66 1.91 23.39
C GLU A 177 -13.55 0.74 22.40
N TRP A 178 -12.98 -0.36 22.87
CA TRP A 178 -12.90 -1.59 22.10
C TRP A 178 -13.42 -2.77 22.92
N ARG A 179 -14.40 -3.48 22.37
CA ARG A 179 -14.95 -4.72 22.91
C ARG A 179 -14.71 -5.87 21.94
N PHE A 180 -14.14 -6.96 22.46
CA PHE A 180 -13.82 -8.14 21.65
C PHE A 180 -15.06 -8.73 20.98
N ALA A 181 -16.13 -8.97 21.75
CA ALA A 181 -17.39 -9.56 21.26
C ALA A 181 -18.18 -8.65 20.29
N GLY A 182 -17.77 -7.39 20.13
CA GLY A 182 -18.57 -6.37 19.44
C GLY A 182 -19.54 -5.66 20.39
N GLU A 183 -20.08 -4.55 19.92
CA GLU A 183 -21.03 -3.73 20.65
C GLU A 183 -22.24 -3.47 19.75
N ARG A 184 -23.43 -3.41 20.33
CA ARG A 184 -24.63 -2.98 19.59
C ARG A 184 -24.44 -1.50 19.21
N PRO A 185 -24.86 -1.07 18.01
CA PRO A 185 -24.78 0.35 17.69
C PRO A 185 -25.73 1.12 18.63
N PRO A 186 -25.47 2.41 18.90
CA PRO A 186 -26.39 3.26 19.64
C PRO A 186 -27.73 3.35 18.92
N ILE A 187 -28.84 3.12 19.63
CA ILE A 187 -30.19 3.12 19.03
C ILE A 187 -30.99 4.29 19.57
N THR A 188 -30.90 4.54 20.88
CA THR A 188 -31.62 5.64 21.53
C THR A 188 -30.82 6.93 21.47
N LEU A 189 -31.50 8.08 21.61
CA LEU A 189 -30.83 9.37 21.72
C LEU A 189 -29.86 9.41 22.92
N GLU A 190 -30.21 8.72 24.00
CA GLU A 190 -29.37 8.63 25.19
C GLU A 190 -28.09 7.82 24.94
N ASP A 191 -28.20 6.66 24.27
CA ASP A 191 -27.02 5.89 23.84
C ASP A 191 -26.08 6.78 22.99
N TRP A 192 -26.64 7.56 22.06
CA TRP A 192 -25.87 8.47 21.21
C TRP A 192 -25.18 9.59 22.00
N ARG A 193 -25.86 10.16 23.00
CA ARG A 193 -25.28 11.18 23.87
C ARG A 193 -24.12 10.65 24.70
N GLN A 194 -24.20 9.40 25.15
CA GLN A 194 -23.14 8.74 25.91
C GLN A 194 -21.90 8.50 25.06
N GLU A 195 -22.06 7.93 23.87
CA GLU A 195 -20.93 7.73 22.94
C GLU A 195 -20.31 9.05 22.50
N PHE A 196 -21.14 10.07 22.23
CA PHE A 196 -20.63 11.40 21.90
C PHE A 196 -19.91 12.06 23.08
N ALA A 197 -20.36 11.85 24.33
CA ALA A 197 -19.65 12.32 25.51
C ALA A 197 -18.26 11.68 25.64
N LYS A 198 -18.13 10.38 25.36
CA LYS A 198 -16.82 9.70 25.30
C LYS A 198 -15.94 10.31 24.19
N TYR A 199 -16.49 10.55 23.01
CA TYR A 199 -15.75 11.18 21.91
C TYR A 199 -15.30 12.61 22.24
N ARG A 200 -16.15 13.42 22.88
CA ARG A 200 -15.80 14.78 23.35
C ARG A 200 -14.65 14.82 24.33
N ALA A 201 -14.43 13.74 25.08
CA ALA A 201 -13.28 13.63 25.97
C ALA A 201 -11.96 13.34 25.22
N SER A 202 -12.02 12.88 23.97
CA SER A 202 -10.85 12.51 23.18
C SER A 202 -10.00 13.73 22.75
N PRO A 203 -8.69 13.53 22.48
CA PRO A 203 -7.85 14.60 21.94
C PRO A 203 -8.32 15.10 20.56
N GLU A 204 -8.87 14.21 19.72
CA GLU A 204 -9.32 14.55 18.37
C GLU A 204 -10.49 15.55 18.40
N PHE A 205 -11.49 15.32 19.24
CA PHE A 205 -12.57 16.31 19.42
C PHE A 205 -12.01 17.63 19.96
N LYS A 206 -11.17 17.56 21.00
CA LYS A 206 -10.59 18.74 21.64
C LYS A 206 -9.65 19.55 20.77
N LYS A 207 -9.12 19.05 19.65
CA LYS A 207 -8.15 19.78 18.82
C LYS A 207 -8.60 20.00 17.37
N VAL A 208 -9.38 19.07 16.82
CA VAL A 208 -9.75 19.05 15.40
C VAL A 208 -11.25 19.28 15.22
N ASN A 209 -12.08 18.65 16.05
CA ASN A 209 -13.53 18.59 15.85
C ASN A 209 -14.33 19.34 16.95
N MET A 210 -13.78 20.42 17.52
CA MET A 210 -14.37 21.10 18.70
C MET A 210 -15.81 21.58 18.49
N SER A 211 -16.18 21.94 17.26
CA SER A 211 -17.50 22.44 16.88
C SER A 211 -18.44 21.35 16.34
N MET A 212 -18.03 20.08 16.37
CA MET A 212 -18.78 18.99 15.77
C MET A 212 -20.11 18.76 16.50
N THR A 213 -21.18 18.65 15.72
CA THR A 213 -22.52 18.34 16.20
C THR A 213 -22.72 16.83 16.41
N LEU A 214 -23.78 16.47 17.13
CA LEU A 214 -24.13 15.05 17.30
C LEU A 214 -24.41 14.35 15.96
N GLU A 215 -24.97 15.06 14.97
CA GLU A 215 -25.30 14.47 13.68
C GLU A 215 -24.05 14.18 12.83
N GLU A 216 -23.09 15.09 12.85
CA GLU A 216 -21.77 14.87 12.22
C GLU A 216 -21.01 13.73 12.92
N PHE A 217 -21.10 13.64 14.25
CA PHE A 217 -20.52 12.53 15.02
C PHE A 217 -21.11 11.17 14.60
N LYS A 218 -22.44 11.08 14.39
CA LYS A 218 -23.07 9.83 13.93
C LYS A 218 -22.48 9.35 12.62
N PHE A 219 -22.18 10.26 11.67
CA PHE A 219 -21.59 9.89 10.39
C PHE A 219 -20.23 9.20 10.59
N ILE A 220 -19.32 9.81 11.35
CA ILE A 220 -17.99 9.22 11.59
C ILE A 220 -18.07 7.93 12.41
N TYR A 221 -18.98 7.88 13.39
CA TYR A 221 -19.24 6.67 14.17
C TYR A 221 -19.70 5.51 13.28
N TRP A 222 -20.66 5.75 12.39
CA TRP A 222 -21.18 4.71 11.49
C TRP A 222 -20.12 4.17 10.55
N MET A 223 -19.21 5.02 10.06
CA MET A 223 -18.12 4.57 9.20
C MET A 223 -17.18 3.61 9.95
N GLU A 224 -16.74 3.98 11.15
CA GLU A 224 -15.87 3.13 11.96
C GLU A 224 -16.58 1.86 12.44
N TYR A 225 -17.83 1.99 12.90
CA TYR A 225 -18.68 0.87 13.31
C TYR A 225 -18.85 -0.14 12.16
N ALA A 226 -19.20 0.35 10.96
CA ALA A 226 -19.36 -0.47 9.78
C ALA A 226 -18.06 -1.23 9.47
N HIS A 227 -16.91 -0.55 9.45
CA HIS A 227 -15.62 -1.21 9.22
C HIS A 227 -15.34 -2.30 10.28
N ARG A 228 -15.48 -1.97 11.56
CA ARG A 228 -15.27 -2.90 12.68
C ARG A 228 -16.21 -4.12 12.62
N MET A 229 -17.49 -3.93 12.30
CA MET A 229 -18.45 -5.04 12.16
C MET A 229 -18.20 -5.87 10.92
N TRP A 230 -17.85 -5.24 9.79
CA TRP A 230 -17.56 -5.93 8.54
C TRP A 230 -16.39 -6.92 8.68
N GLY A 231 -15.38 -6.57 9.47
CA GLY A 231 -14.28 -7.46 9.85
C GLY A 231 -14.71 -8.64 10.73
N ARG A 232 -15.62 -8.42 11.69
CA ARG A 232 -16.16 -9.52 12.53
C ARG A 232 -16.99 -10.50 11.72
N VAL A 233 -17.86 -9.99 10.85
CA VAL A 233 -18.66 -10.83 9.94
C VAL A 233 -17.75 -11.63 9.02
N LEU A 234 -16.67 -11.04 8.48
CA LEU A 234 -15.66 -11.79 7.73
C LEU A 234 -15.07 -12.94 8.54
N GLY A 235 -14.78 -12.71 9.83
CA GLY A 235 -14.32 -13.76 10.75
C GLY A 235 -15.27 -14.96 10.77
N LEU A 236 -16.59 -14.73 10.85
CA LEU A 236 -17.61 -15.79 10.82
C LEU A 236 -17.74 -16.44 9.44
N VAL A 237 -17.77 -15.63 8.37
CA VAL A 237 -17.83 -16.08 6.97
C VAL A 237 -16.63 -16.96 6.61
N PHE A 238 -15.50 -16.77 7.27
CA PHE A 238 -14.35 -17.65 7.14
C PHE A 238 -14.44 -18.86 8.09
N ALA A 239 -14.67 -18.63 9.39
CA ALA A 239 -14.57 -19.66 10.41
C ALA A 239 -15.61 -20.77 10.25
N LEU A 240 -16.87 -20.43 9.96
CA LEU A 240 -17.96 -21.41 9.88
C LEU A 240 -17.76 -22.39 8.71
N PRO A 241 -17.52 -21.95 7.45
CA PRO A 241 -17.25 -22.88 6.37
C PRO A 241 -15.91 -23.62 6.57
N PHE A 242 -14.89 -22.98 7.14
CA PHE A 242 -13.63 -23.65 7.45
C PHE A 242 -13.83 -24.82 8.44
N ALA A 243 -14.60 -24.61 9.51
CA ALA A 243 -14.94 -25.65 10.47
C ALA A 243 -15.75 -26.78 9.81
N TYR A 244 -16.77 -26.44 9.01
CA TYR A 244 -17.57 -27.40 8.28
C TYR A 244 -16.73 -28.28 7.33
N TYR A 245 -15.91 -27.67 6.46
CA TYR A 245 -15.08 -28.42 5.51
C TYR A 245 -13.98 -29.23 6.20
N SER A 246 -13.50 -28.77 7.36
CA SER A 246 -12.54 -29.53 8.17
C SER A 246 -13.19 -30.75 8.83
N ALA A 247 -14.37 -30.57 9.45
CA ALA A 247 -15.12 -31.65 10.10
C ALA A 247 -15.58 -32.72 9.10
N THR A 248 -15.98 -32.31 7.90
CA THR A 248 -16.39 -33.23 6.81
C THR A 248 -15.22 -33.79 6.00
N ARG A 249 -13.96 -33.51 6.41
CA ARG A 249 -12.72 -33.96 5.75
C ARG A 249 -12.66 -33.61 4.25
N GLN A 250 -13.27 -32.50 3.85
CA GLN A 250 -13.28 -32.01 2.47
C GLN A 250 -12.02 -31.20 2.11
N LEU A 251 -11.16 -30.89 3.08
CA LEU A 251 -9.91 -30.15 2.87
C LEU A 251 -8.71 -31.11 2.86
N SER A 252 -7.76 -30.86 1.96
CA SER A 252 -6.44 -31.50 2.06
C SER A 252 -5.68 -30.97 3.29
N GLY A 253 -4.81 -31.79 3.88
CA GLY A 253 -3.97 -31.37 5.01
C GLY A 253 -3.15 -30.09 4.74
N PRO A 254 -2.45 -29.97 3.60
CA PRO A 254 -1.74 -28.75 3.24
C PRO A 254 -2.64 -27.51 3.10
N LEU A 255 -3.83 -27.66 2.50
CA LEU A 255 -4.79 -26.57 2.38
C LEU A 255 -5.32 -26.15 3.75
N SER A 256 -5.73 -27.11 4.59
CA SER A 256 -6.22 -26.84 5.94
C SER A 256 -5.20 -26.05 6.78
N ARG A 257 -3.91 -26.46 6.77
CA ARG A 257 -2.85 -25.71 7.45
C ARG A 257 -2.70 -24.28 6.93
N ARG A 258 -2.75 -24.06 5.61
CA ARG A 258 -2.66 -22.71 5.03
C ARG A 258 -3.86 -21.86 5.43
N LEU A 259 -5.07 -22.43 5.41
CA LEU A 259 -6.30 -21.73 5.81
C LEU A 259 -6.26 -21.36 7.29
N LEU A 260 -5.73 -22.24 8.15
CA LEU A 260 -5.52 -21.94 9.57
C LEU A 260 -4.55 -20.77 9.76
N VAL A 261 -3.43 -20.73 9.01
CA VAL A 261 -2.49 -19.60 9.04
C VAL A 261 -3.17 -18.31 8.56
N LEU A 262 -3.92 -18.35 7.46
CA LEU A 262 -4.65 -17.18 6.95
C LEU A 262 -5.72 -16.70 7.95
N PHE A 263 -6.39 -17.62 8.65
CA PHE A 263 -7.34 -17.29 9.71
C PHE A 263 -6.64 -16.63 10.90
N ALA A 264 -5.51 -17.17 11.35
CA ALA A 264 -4.72 -16.59 12.43
C ALA A 264 -4.20 -15.19 12.05
N LEU A 265 -3.73 -15.00 10.82
CA LEU A 265 -3.33 -13.67 10.31
C LEU A 265 -4.53 -12.72 10.23
N GLY A 266 -5.70 -13.20 9.82
CA GLY A 266 -6.96 -12.43 9.83
C GLY A 266 -7.41 -12.02 11.23
N GLY A 267 -7.30 -12.90 12.22
CA GLY A 267 -7.53 -12.57 13.63
C GLY A 267 -6.51 -11.55 14.14
N GLY A 268 -5.23 -11.76 13.83
CA GLY A 268 -4.14 -10.83 14.12
C GLY A 268 -4.36 -9.46 13.50
N GLN A 269 -5.03 -9.37 12.34
CA GLN A 269 -5.35 -8.11 11.71
C GLN A 269 -6.25 -7.21 12.57
N GLY A 270 -7.18 -7.81 13.32
CA GLY A 270 -7.98 -7.09 14.32
C GLY A 270 -7.11 -6.49 15.43
N LEU A 271 -6.07 -7.21 15.87
CA LEU A 271 -5.12 -6.73 16.89
C LEU A 271 -4.27 -5.57 16.35
N VAL A 272 -3.79 -5.66 15.11
CA VAL A 272 -3.07 -4.56 14.45
C VAL A 272 -3.97 -3.33 14.31
N GLY A 273 -5.25 -3.53 13.96
CA GLY A 273 -6.23 -2.45 13.88
C GLY A 273 -6.47 -1.77 15.23
N TRP A 274 -6.64 -2.55 16.31
CA TRP A 274 -6.74 -2.02 17.67
C TRP A 274 -5.47 -1.24 18.07
N TRP A 275 -4.29 -1.76 17.79
CA TRP A 275 -3.01 -1.10 18.06
C TRP A 275 -2.86 0.23 17.32
N MET A 276 -3.36 0.31 16.08
CA MET A 276 -3.44 1.53 15.28
C MET A 276 -4.40 2.56 15.90
N VAL A 277 -5.63 2.18 16.25
CA VAL A 277 -6.59 3.10 16.88
C VAL A 277 -6.06 3.60 18.23
N LYS A 278 -5.50 2.71 19.04
CA LYS A 278 -4.93 3.05 20.35
C LYS A 278 -3.84 4.13 20.27
N SER A 279 -3.02 4.19 19.20
CA SER A 279 -2.10 5.33 19.03
C SER A 279 -2.81 6.67 18.85
N GLY A 280 -3.90 6.70 18.10
CA GLY A 280 -4.53 7.97 17.73
C GLY A 280 -5.32 8.60 18.89
N LEU A 281 -5.66 7.81 19.90
CA LEU A 281 -6.34 8.29 21.11
C LEU A 281 -5.38 8.83 22.19
N GLN A 282 -4.07 8.66 22.01
CA GLN A 282 -3.07 9.21 22.94
C GLN A 282 -2.86 10.70 22.68
N GLU A 283 -2.59 11.46 23.73
CA GLU A 283 -2.20 12.87 23.58
C GLU A 283 -0.88 12.95 22.80
N PRO A 284 -0.79 13.78 21.75
CA PRO A 284 0.44 13.95 20.99
C PRO A 284 1.59 14.45 21.88
N GLU A 285 2.81 13.98 21.61
CA GLU A 285 4.02 14.36 22.36
C GLU A 285 4.26 15.89 22.32
N ARG A 286 3.98 16.51 21.17
CA ARG A 286 4.00 17.97 21.01
C ARG A 286 2.57 18.50 21.05
N LYS A 287 2.34 19.53 21.85
CA LYS A 287 0.99 20.15 21.98
C LYS A 287 0.43 20.66 20.64
N THR A 288 1.32 21.08 19.73
CA THR A 288 1.02 21.57 18.39
C THR A 288 0.59 20.50 17.39
N ASP A 289 0.84 19.23 17.68
CA ASP A 289 0.56 18.15 16.74
C ASP A 289 -0.92 17.76 16.77
N THR A 290 -1.42 17.40 15.59
CA THR A 290 -2.78 16.88 15.42
C THR A 290 -2.85 15.44 15.91
N PRO A 291 -3.84 15.08 16.77
CA PRO A 291 -4.08 13.69 17.14
C PRO A 291 -4.41 12.87 15.89
N ARG A 292 -3.58 11.86 15.62
CA ARG A 292 -3.74 10.98 14.47
C ARG A 292 -3.10 9.63 14.73
N VAL A 293 -3.55 8.62 13.99
CA VAL A 293 -2.91 7.30 14.01
C VAL A 293 -1.48 7.42 13.47
N SER A 294 -0.56 6.67 14.06
CA SER A 294 0.83 6.64 13.59
C SER A 294 0.89 6.13 12.15
N PRO A 295 1.60 6.82 11.22
CA PRO A 295 1.75 6.38 9.83
C PRO A 295 2.33 4.97 9.72
N TYR A 296 3.25 4.61 10.63
CA TYR A 296 3.82 3.27 10.70
C TYR A 296 2.79 2.19 11.03
N ARG A 297 1.86 2.48 11.95
CA ARG A 297 0.81 1.52 12.34
C ARG A 297 -0.25 1.38 11.25
N LEU A 298 -0.61 2.49 10.60
CA LEU A 298 -1.48 2.47 9.42
C LEU A 298 -0.84 1.66 8.27
N ALA A 299 0.43 1.91 7.98
CA ALA A 299 1.17 1.15 6.98
C ALA A 299 1.28 -0.34 7.33
N ALA A 300 1.54 -0.68 8.60
CA ALA A 300 1.54 -2.06 9.06
C ALA A 300 0.17 -2.73 8.84
N HIS A 301 -0.91 -2.07 9.24
CA HIS A 301 -2.28 -2.57 9.08
C HIS A 301 -2.65 -2.77 7.60
N LEU A 302 -2.34 -1.82 6.72
CA LEU A 302 -2.62 -1.97 5.29
C LEU A 302 -1.75 -3.06 4.67
N THR A 303 -0.47 -3.15 5.05
CA THR A 303 0.46 -4.16 4.54
C THR A 303 0.00 -5.57 4.88
N SER A 304 -0.40 -5.83 6.13
CA SER A 304 -0.94 -7.13 6.53
C SER A 304 -2.27 -7.43 5.83
N ALA A 305 -3.13 -6.43 5.60
CA ALA A 305 -4.36 -6.60 4.81
C ALA A 305 -4.04 -7.08 3.38
N PHE A 306 -3.09 -6.42 2.71
CA PHE A 306 -2.66 -6.78 1.36
C PHE A 306 -2.01 -8.17 1.32
N ALA A 307 -1.24 -8.55 2.34
CA ALA A 307 -0.64 -9.88 2.44
C ALA A 307 -1.70 -10.98 2.60
N ILE A 308 -2.68 -10.78 3.50
CA ILE A 308 -3.81 -11.70 3.69
C ILE A 308 -4.64 -11.81 2.41
N TYR A 309 -4.99 -10.68 1.81
CA TYR A 309 -5.72 -10.62 0.55
C TYR A 309 -4.99 -11.39 -0.56
N SER A 310 -3.70 -11.14 -0.73
CA SER A 310 -2.87 -11.82 -1.74
C SER A 310 -2.80 -13.33 -1.47
N GLY A 311 -2.67 -13.74 -0.21
CA GLY A 311 -2.68 -15.13 0.21
C GLY A 311 -4.03 -15.83 -0.09
N LEU A 312 -5.14 -15.14 0.15
CA LEU A 312 -6.49 -15.64 -0.18
C LEU A 312 -6.67 -15.76 -1.69
N VAL A 313 -6.38 -14.71 -2.47
CA VAL A 313 -6.50 -14.73 -3.94
C VAL A 313 -5.64 -15.85 -4.53
N TRP A 314 -4.39 -15.97 -4.07
CA TRP A 314 -3.48 -17.03 -4.53
C TRP A 314 -3.99 -18.43 -4.18
N THR A 315 -4.57 -18.60 -2.99
CA THR A 315 -5.17 -19.88 -2.56
C THR A 315 -6.43 -20.19 -3.37
N THR A 316 -7.29 -19.21 -3.62
CA THR A 316 -8.47 -19.30 -4.49
C THR A 316 -8.08 -19.77 -5.89
N LEU A 317 -7.05 -19.17 -6.49
CA LEU A 317 -6.54 -19.58 -7.81
C LEU A 317 -6.00 -21.01 -7.77
N GLN A 318 -5.26 -21.41 -6.73
CA GLN A 318 -4.77 -22.79 -6.58
C GLN A 318 -5.88 -23.82 -6.48
N VAL A 319 -6.95 -23.50 -5.75
CA VAL A 319 -8.08 -24.42 -5.55
C VAL A 319 -8.93 -24.49 -6.82
N LEU A 320 -9.30 -23.36 -7.41
CA LEU A 320 -10.17 -23.34 -8.59
C LEU A 320 -9.47 -23.80 -9.88
N ARG A 321 -8.15 -23.57 -10.00
CA ARG A 321 -7.38 -23.79 -11.22
C ARG A 321 -6.07 -24.54 -10.94
N PRO A 322 -6.10 -25.77 -10.40
CA PRO A 322 -4.90 -26.48 -9.92
C PRO A 322 -3.83 -26.71 -11.01
N THR A 323 -4.23 -26.74 -12.28
CA THR A 323 -3.33 -26.92 -13.44
C THR A 323 -2.78 -25.62 -14.03
N GLY A 324 -3.10 -24.46 -13.44
CA GLY A 324 -2.73 -23.14 -13.96
C GLY A 324 -3.72 -22.58 -14.99
N LEU A 325 -3.47 -21.37 -15.50
CA LEU A 325 -4.30 -20.72 -16.51
C LEU A 325 -3.72 -20.99 -17.91
N GLY A 326 -4.27 -21.97 -18.63
CA GLY A 326 -3.92 -22.25 -20.03
C GLY A 326 -3.16 -23.56 -20.26
N GLU A 327 -3.58 -24.66 -19.64
CA GLU A 327 -2.98 -25.98 -19.89
C GLU A 327 -3.40 -26.61 -21.24
N ASP A 328 -4.40 -26.05 -21.90
CA ASP A 328 -4.95 -26.60 -23.14
C ASP A 328 -4.01 -26.28 -24.32
N CYS A 329 -3.33 -27.31 -24.83
CA CYS A 329 -2.64 -27.32 -26.13
C CYS A 329 -1.58 -26.22 -26.36
N VAL A 330 -0.77 -25.91 -25.35
CA VAL A 330 0.28 -24.88 -25.50
C VAL A 330 1.58 -25.48 -26.04
N GLY A 331 1.96 -25.07 -27.26
CA GLY A 331 3.23 -25.46 -27.88
C GLY A 331 4.46 -25.01 -27.08
N GLU A 332 5.58 -25.72 -27.24
CA GLU A 332 6.81 -25.53 -26.44
C GLU A 332 7.32 -24.07 -26.43
N VAL A 333 7.22 -23.39 -27.57
CA VAL A 333 7.61 -21.98 -27.72
C VAL A 333 6.81 -21.07 -26.79
N ALA A 334 5.49 -21.27 -26.70
CA ALA A 334 4.62 -20.46 -25.87
C ALA A 334 4.87 -20.71 -24.37
N ARG A 335 5.17 -21.97 -24.00
CA ARG A 335 5.56 -22.33 -22.63
C ARG A 335 6.89 -21.67 -22.22
N ARG A 336 7.89 -21.69 -23.09
CA ARG A 336 9.19 -21.02 -22.84
C ARG A 336 9.02 -19.51 -22.68
N ASN A 337 8.20 -18.89 -23.51
CA ASN A 337 7.90 -17.45 -23.41
C ASN A 337 7.12 -17.09 -22.14
N ALA A 338 6.16 -17.92 -21.72
CA ALA A 338 5.44 -17.75 -20.45
C ALA A 338 6.39 -17.86 -19.25
N SER A 339 7.29 -18.84 -19.24
CA SER A 339 8.31 -18.97 -18.18
C SER A 339 9.22 -17.74 -18.10
N ARG A 340 9.65 -17.20 -19.25
CA ARG A 340 10.42 -15.94 -19.29
C ARG A 340 9.63 -14.77 -18.71
N LEU A 341 8.36 -14.62 -19.11
CA LEU A 341 7.45 -13.60 -18.56
C LEU A 341 7.30 -13.76 -17.04
N GLY A 342 7.16 -14.99 -16.54
CA GLY A 342 7.05 -15.28 -15.11
C GLY A 342 8.26 -14.86 -14.28
N ARG A 343 9.47 -14.84 -14.85
CA ARG A 343 10.67 -14.30 -14.17
C ARG A 343 10.59 -12.78 -13.95
N HIS A 344 9.91 -12.06 -14.84
CA HIS A 344 9.74 -10.60 -14.72
C HIS A 344 8.48 -10.23 -13.92
N LEU A 345 7.42 -11.03 -13.99
CA LEU A 345 6.19 -10.76 -13.23
C LEU A 345 6.36 -10.87 -11.71
N ARG A 346 7.25 -11.74 -11.21
CA ARG A 346 7.49 -11.89 -9.76
C ARG A 346 8.08 -10.63 -9.10
N PRO A 347 9.21 -10.07 -9.58
CA PRO A 347 9.71 -8.80 -9.04
C PRO A 347 8.74 -7.64 -9.33
N PHE A 348 8.00 -7.68 -10.43
CA PHE A 348 6.96 -6.68 -10.70
C PHE A 348 5.82 -6.74 -9.66
N ALA A 349 5.37 -7.93 -9.25
CA ALA A 349 4.36 -8.07 -8.18
C ALA A 349 4.86 -7.48 -6.85
N LEU A 350 6.14 -7.67 -6.52
CA LEU A 350 6.76 -7.05 -5.36
C LEU A 350 6.76 -5.51 -5.49
N LEU A 351 7.13 -4.99 -6.66
CA LEU A 351 7.08 -3.54 -6.92
C LEU A 351 5.68 -2.97 -6.73
N VAL A 352 4.64 -3.62 -7.28
CA VAL A 352 3.23 -3.21 -7.05
C VAL A 352 2.91 -3.18 -5.55
N GLY A 353 3.36 -4.17 -4.80
CA GLY A 353 3.21 -4.22 -3.34
C GLY A 353 3.90 -3.05 -2.64
N CYS A 354 5.16 -2.78 -2.98
CA CYS A 354 5.91 -1.65 -2.43
C CYS A 354 5.23 -0.29 -2.74
N THR A 355 4.73 -0.12 -3.97
CA THR A 355 3.99 1.09 -4.37
C THR A 355 2.69 1.25 -3.59
N ALA A 356 1.95 0.16 -3.35
CA ALA A 356 0.75 0.21 -2.52
C ALA A 356 1.07 0.56 -1.05
N ILE A 357 2.15 0.01 -0.50
CA ILE A 357 2.59 0.28 0.88
C ILE A 357 3.06 1.73 1.03
N SER A 358 3.80 2.29 0.07
CA SER A 358 4.20 3.70 0.12
C SER A 358 2.98 4.64 0.15
N GLY A 359 1.89 4.27 -0.52
CA GLY A 359 0.60 4.99 -0.44
C GLY A 359 0.00 5.04 0.96
N ALA A 360 0.28 4.04 1.81
CA ALA A 360 -0.18 4.05 3.21
C ALA A 360 0.51 5.16 4.04
N PHE A 361 1.78 5.47 3.74
CA PHE A 361 2.48 6.58 4.38
C PHE A 361 1.95 7.94 3.89
N VAL A 362 1.64 8.06 2.59
CA VAL A 362 0.99 9.26 2.04
C VAL A 362 -0.36 9.51 2.72
N ALA A 363 -1.18 8.48 2.88
CA ALA A 363 -2.45 8.58 3.60
C ALA A 363 -2.26 8.82 5.11
N GLY A 364 -1.23 8.22 5.73
CA GLY A 364 -0.95 8.36 7.15
C GLY A 364 -0.55 9.77 7.56
N LEU A 365 0.26 10.44 6.73
CA LEU A 365 0.72 11.81 6.94
C LEU A 365 -0.21 12.88 6.36
N ASP A 366 -1.34 12.49 5.78
CA ASP A 366 -2.23 13.37 4.99
C ASP A 366 -1.47 14.12 3.86
N ALA A 367 -0.36 13.55 3.38
CA ALA A 367 0.51 14.14 2.36
C ALA A 367 -0.17 14.29 0.99
N GLY A 368 -1.30 13.62 0.79
CA GLY A 368 -2.19 13.83 -0.35
C GLY A 368 -2.67 15.27 -0.52
N HIS A 369 -2.72 16.06 0.56
CA HIS A 369 -3.17 17.47 0.55
C HIS A 369 -2.03 18.50 0.53
N ALA A 370 -0.77 18.06 0.52
CA ALA A 370 0.37 18.97 0.67
C ALA A 370 0.95 19.46 -0.67
N TYR A 371 0.94 18.61 -1.71
CA TYR A 371 1.59 18.89 -2.99
C TYR A 371 0.65 18.59 -4.17
N ASN A 372 -0.37 19.42 -4.39
CA ASN A 372 -1.47 19.13 -5.34
C ASN A 372 -1.18 19.54 -6.80
N THR A 373 0.09 19.59 -7.19
CA THR A 373 0.57 19.80 -8.57
C THR A 373 1.25 18.55 -9.12
N PHE A 374 1.30 18.40 -10.45
CA PHE A 374 1.97 17.29 -11.13
C PHE A 374 2.48 17.74 -12.51
N PRO A 375 3.68 17.33 -12.99
CA PRO A 375 4.63 16.42 -12.33
C PRO A 375 5.53 17.09 -11.29
N LEU A 376 5.67 18.42 -11.34
CA LEU A 376 6.43 19.20 -10.37
C LEU A 376 5.67 19.31 -9.04
N MET A 377 6.41 19.61 -7.97
CA MET A 377 5.91 19.74 -6.60
C MET A 377 6.34 21.09 -6.01
N GLY A 378 5.50 21.62 -5.12
CA GLY A 378 5.81 22.80 -4.29
C GLY A 378 5.64 24.12 -5.03
N ASP A 379 5.96 25.20 -4.32
CA ASP A 379 6.04 26.56 -4.84
C ASP A 379 7.35 27.19 -4.35
N PRO A 380 8.32 27.51 -5.24
CA PRO A 380 8.25 27.38 -6.70
C PRO A 380 8.23 25.90 -7.17
N PRO A 381 7.65 25.60 -8.35
CA PRO A 381 7.58 24.24 -8.87
C PRO A 381 8.96 23.60 -9.07
N SER A 382 9.20 22.47 -8.41
CA SER A 382 10.45 21.69 -8.50
C SER A 382 10.17 20.19 -8.51
N PHE A 383 11.05 19.39 -9.13
CA PHE A 383 11.02 17.93 -8.96
C PHE A 383 11.43 17.51 -7.54
N PHE A 384 12.27 18.32 -6.89
CA PHE A 384 12.74 18.12 -5.53
C PHE A 384 12.51 19.43 -4.75
N PRO A 385 11.33 19.59 -4.12
CA PRO A 385 11.05 20.76 -3.29
C PRO A 385 12.08 20.90 -2.17
N GLN A 386 12.35 22.13 -1.75
CA GLN A 386 13.35 22.39 -0.71
C GLN A 386 12.97 21.69 0.62
N ASP A 387 11.67 21.57 0.92
CA ASP A 387 11.10 20.87 2.08
C ASP A 387 11.54 19.40 2.18
N TYR A 388 11.88 18.76 1.06
CA TYR A 388 12.44 17.41 1.07
C TYR A 388 13.75 17.34 1.87
N TRP A 389 14.56 18.39 1.78
CA TRP A 389 15.91 18.47 2.37
C TRP A 389 15.94 19.20 3.71
N LEU A 390 15.07 20.19 3.92
CA LEU A 390 15.08 21.03 5.12
C LEU A 390 14.89 20.20 6.40
N GLU A 391 13.94 19.27 6.40
CA GLU A 391 13.69 18.41 7.57
C GLU A 391 14.68 17.23 7.65
N ALA A 392 15.45 16.96 6.59
CA ALA A 392 16.34 15.80 6.53
C ALA A 392 17.50 15.90 7.53
N ASN A 393 17.96 17.12 7.83
CA ASN A 393 19.04 17.36 8.79
C ASN A 393 18.60 17.15 10.24
N GLU A 394 17.33 17.38 10.56
CA GLU A 394 16.79 17.20 11.91
C GLU A 394 16.28 15.77 12.17
N LEU A 395 15.66 15.16 11.16
CA LEU A 395 15.07 13.81 11.27
C LEU A 395 16.10 12.70 11.04
N GLY A 396 17.15 12.98 10.28
CA GLY A 396 18.03 11.96 9.70
C GLY A 396 17.39 11.27 8.49
N PHE A 397 18.22 10.67 7.63
CA PHE A 397 17.80 10.19 6.30
C PHE A 397 16.62 9.19 6.34
N LEU A 398 16.64 8.22 7.25
CA LEU A 398 15.61 7.19 7.33
C LEU A 398 14.25 7.74 7.76
N ARG A 399 14.22 8.59 8.79
CA ARG A 399 12.96 9.17 9.26
C ARG A 399 12.41 10.16 8.25
N ASN A 400 13.27 10.94 7.60
CA ASN A 400 12.84 11.82 6.51
C ASN A 400 12.09 11.04 5.41
N ALA A 401 12.56 9.84 5.03
CA ALA A 401 11.90 9.06 3.99
C ALA A 401 10.46 8.60 4.33
N PHE A 402 10.08 8.53 5.61
CA PHE A 402 8.78 7.99 6.05
C PHE A 402 7.93 8.96 6.87
N GLU A 403 8.52 10.02 7.42
CA GLU A 403 7.87 10.99 8.31
C GLU A 403 7.74 12.38 7.66
N ASN A 404 8.57 12.71 6.65
CA ASN A 404 8.47 13.98 5.94
C ASN A 404 7.40 13.88 4.83
N THR A 405 6.40 14.76 4.94
CA THR A 405 5.25 14.88 4.02
C THR A 405 5.66 15.03 2.56
N CYS A 406 6.68 15.84 2.27
CA CYS A 406 7.24 16.02 0.93
C CYS A 406 7.89 14.73 0.42
N ALA A 407 8.70 14.09 1.28
CA ALA A 407 9.45 12.90 0.90
C ALA A 407 8.53 11.72 0.57
N VAL A 408 7.53 11.44 1.40
CA VAL A 408 6.60 10.33 1.16
C VAL A 408 5.77 10.53 -0.11
N GLN A 409 5.36 11.76 -0.40
CA GLN A 409 4.67 12.11 -1.65
C GLN A 409 5.56 11.87 -2.85
N PHE A 410 6.78 12.41 -2.82
CA PHE A 410 7.75 12.26 -3.89
C PHE A 410 8.07 10.78 -4.16
N HIS A 411 8.40 10.01 -3.11
CA HIS A 411 8.71 8.58 -3.22
C HIS A 411 7.54 7.78 -3.80
N HIS A 412 6.31 8.05 -3.36
CA HIS A 412 5.14 7.37 -3.89
C HIS A 412 4.93 7.67 -5.38
N ARG A 413 5.12 8.92 -5.83
CA ARG A 413 5.08 9.29 -7.26
C ARG A 413 6.14 8.56 -8.08
N CYS A 414 7.39 8.53 -7.59
CA CYS A 414 8.48 7.82 -8.25
C CYS A 414 8.19 6.32 -8.37
N LEU A 415 7.67 5.69 -7.30
CA LEU A 415 7.27 4.28 -7.31
C LEU A 415 6.10 4.02 -8.25
N ALA A 416 5.10 4.91 -8.30
CA ALA A 416 3.98 4.82 -9.23
C ALA A 416 4.41 4.90 -10.70
N LEU A 417 5.25 5.88 -11.06
CA LEU A 417 5.80 6.02 -12.41
C LEU A 417 6.75 4.87 -12.80
N THR A 418 7.52 4.36 -11.84
CA THR A 418 8.35 3.16 -12.04
C THR A 418 7.48 1.93 -12.29
N THR A 419 6.38 1.78 -11.53
CA THR A 419 5.41 0.69 -11.71
C THR A 419 4.75 0.76 -13.09
N LEU A 420 4.32 1.96 -13.51
CA LEU A 420 3.74 2.17 -14.83
C LEU A 420 4.72 1.86 -15.97
N THR A 421 5.95 2.33 -15.83
CA THR A 421 7.03 2.07 -16.80
C THR A 421 7.32 0.59 -16.90
N ALA A 422 7.43 -0.11 -15.76
CA ALA A 422 7.64 -1.56 -15.73
C ALA A 422 6.48 -2.34 -16.33
N ALA A 423 5.22 -1.96 -16.07
CA ALA A 423 4.04 -2.57 -16.68
C ALA A 423 4.02 -2.40 -18.21
N THR A 424 4.35 -1.19 -18.68
CA THR A 424 4.43 -0.87 -20.12
C THR A 424 5.59 -1.63 -20.78
N ALA A 425 6.75 -1.71 -20.13
CA ALA A 425 7.91 -2.46 -20.62
C ALA A 425 7.62 -3.97 -20.69
N LEU A 426 6.93 -4.54 -19.70
CA LEU A 426 6.48 -5.93 -19.74
C LEU A 426 5.62 -6.20 -20.98
N LEU A 427 4.65 -5.32 -21.26
CA LEU A 427 3.81 -5.45 -22.45
C LEU A 427 4.62 -5.29 -23.74
N ALA A 428 5.53 -4.32 -23.81
CA ALA A 428 6.38 -4.09 -24.99
C ALA A 428 7.28 -5.30 -25.30
N VAL A 429 7.92 -5.88 -24.27
CA VAL A 429 8.86 -7.00 -24.42
C VAL A 429 8.16 -8.33 -24.70
N HIS A 430 6.99 -8.56 -24.08
CA HIS A 430 6.32 -9.86 -24.12
C HIS A 430 5.03 -9.90 -24.96
N GLY A 431 4.39 -8.78 -25.22
CA GLY A 431 3.08 -8.72 -25.89
C GLY A 431 3.07 -9.22 -27.33
N ARG A 432 4.21 -9.11 -28.04
CA ARG A 432 4.40 -9.64 -29.39
C ARG A 432 4.83 -11.11 -29.42
N ARG A 433 5.14 -11.71 -28.27
CA ARG A 433 5.60 -13.11 -28.20
C ARG A 433 4.40 -14.06 -28.21
N ARG A 434 4.59 -15.26 -28.76
CA ARG A 434 3.60 -16.35 -28.63
C ARG A 434 3.46 -16.69 -27.14
N LEU A 435 2.29 -16.43 -26.58
CA LEU A 435 1.90 -16.69 -25.19
C LEU A 435 0.55 -17.42 -25.19
N PRO A 436 0.22 -18.18 -24.12
CA PRO A 436 -1.15 -18.64 -23.90
C PRO A 436 -2.13 -17.46 -23.92
N VAL A 437 -3.34 -17.68 -24.46
CA VAL A 437 -4.34 -16.63 -24.65
C VAL A 437 -4.65 -15.89 -23.34
N GLU A 438 -4.81 -16.64 -22.24
CA GLU A 438 -5.08 -16.08 -20.92
C GLU A 438 -3.90 -15.27 -20.36
N SER A 439 -2.66 -15.76 -20.50
CA SER A 439 -1.47 -15.00 -20.10
C SER A 439 -1.35 -13.69 -20.87
N ARG A 440 -1.68 -13.70 -22.16
CA ARG A 440 -1.69 -12.50 -23.01
C ARG A 440 -2.78 -11.52 -22.58
N ARG A 441 -4.01 -11.99 -22.35
CA ARG A 441 -5.13 -11.16 -21.86
C ARG A 441 -4.77 -10.49 -20.52
N LEU A 442 -4.21 -11.26 -19.59
CA LEU A 442 -3.77 -10.75 -18.29
C LEU A 442 -2.64 -9.72 -18.42
N LEU A 443 -1.73 -9.88 -19.38
CA LEU A 443 -0.67 -8.89 -19.63
C LEU A 443 -1.24 -7.56 -20.15
N TYR A 444 -2.20 -7.59 -21.08
CA TYR A 444 -2.90 -6.38 -21.53
C TYR A 444 -3.72 -5.74 -20.40
N CYS A 445 -4.46 -6.55 -19.64
CA CYS A 445 -5.23 -6.09 -18.48
C CYS A 445 -4.33 -5.43 -17.42
N LEU A 446 -3.18 -6.05 -17.11
CA LEU A 446 -2.20 -5.52 -16.16
C LEU A 446 -1.69 -4.14 -16.59
N CYS A 447 -1.36 -3.97 -17.86
CA CYS A 447 -0.92 -2.68 -18.40
C CYS A 447 -2.06 -1.63 -18.32
N GLY A 448 -3.26 -1.99 -18.77
CA GLY A 448 -4.42 -1.09 -18.73
C GLY A 448 -4.80 -0.65 -17.31
N VAL A 449 -4.81 -1.57 -16.36
CA VAL A 449 -5.07 -1.26 -14.94
C VAL A 449 -3.95 -0.41 -14.34
N ALA A 450 -2.68 -0.64 -14.70
CA ALA A 450 -1.57 0.20 -14.24
C ALA A 450 -1.70 1.66 -14.73
N TRP A 451 -2.06 1.86 -16.00
CA TRP A 451 -2.35 3.19 -16.56
C TRP A 451 -3.53 3.85 -15.86
N GLY A 452 -4.64 3.12 -15.71
CA GLY A 452 -5.81 3.60 -14.98
C GLY A 452 -5.50 3.98 -13.53
N GLN A 453 -4.66 3.18 -12.85
CA GLN A 453 -4.26 3.43 -11.47
C GLN A 453 -3.44 4.70 -11.32
N VAL A 454 -2.45 4.94 -12.19
CA VAL A 454 -1.66 6.17 -12.15
C VAL A 454 -2.50 7.38 -12.53
N GLY A 455 -3.33 7.27 -13.57
CA GLY A 455 -4.28 8.32 -13.94
C GLY A 455 -5.19 8.71 -12.77
N LEU A 456 -5.80 7.72 -12.12
CA LEU A 456 -6.64 7.91 -10.94
C LEU A 456 -5.88 8.53 -9.76
N GLY A 457 -4.62 8.15 -9.55
CA GLY A 457 -3.76 8.75 -8.52
C GLY A 457 -3.46 10.22 -8.79
N ILE A 458 -3.14 10.57 -10.04
CA ILE A 458 -2.94 11.97 -10.46
C ILE A 458 -4.24 12.75 -10.31
N THR A 459 -5.39 12.23 -10.74
CA THR A 459 -6.68 12.91 -10.57
C THR A 459 -7.00 13.12 -9.10
N THR A 460 -6.80 12.11 -8.25
CA THR A 460 -6.99 12.22 -6.79
C THR A 460 -6.11 13.32 -6.20
N LEU A 461 -4.85 13.40 -6.63
CA LEU A 461 -3.93 14.45 -6.20
C LEU A 461 -4.38 15.84 -6.66
N LEU A 462 -4.68 16.04 -7.94
CA LEU A 462 -5.03 17.36 -8.48
C LEU A 462 -6.36 17.90 -7.93
N THR A 463 -7.23 17.02 -7.44
CA THR A 463 -8.54 17.37 -6.88
C THR A 463 -8.57 17.43 -5.36
N TYR A 464 -7.42 17.47 -4.70
CA TYR A 464 -7.29 17.56 -3.23
C TYR A 464 -7.92 16.37 -2.48
N VAL A 465 -7.69 15.16 -2.98
CA VAL A 465 -8.07 13.87 -2.36
C VAL A 465 -9.56 13.78 -1.99
N PRO A 466 -10.51 13.90 -2.94
CA PRO A 466 -11.91 13.61 -2.66
C PRO A 466 -12.06 12.16 -2.19
N VAL A 467 -12.88 11.92 -1.16
CA VAL A 467 -13.01 10.61 -0.50
C VAL A 467 -13.28 9.48 -1.50
N HIS A 468 -14.13 9.72 -2.49
CA HIS A 468 -14.49 8.73 -3.51
C HIS A 468 -13.30 8.41 -4.44
N LEU A 469 -12.51 9.40 -4.86
CA LEU A 469 -11.33 9.17 -5.70
C LEU A 469 -10.19 8.51 -4.91
N GLY A 470 -9.94 8.94 -3.68
CA GLY A 470 -8.95 8.29 -2.81
C GLY A 470 -9.30 6.82 -2.52
N SER A 471 -10.57 6.54 -2.23
CA SER A 471 -11.04 5.16 -2.02
C SER A 471 -11.01 4.33 -3.30
N ALA A 472 -11.35 4.93 -4.45
CA ALA A 472 -11.21 4.29 -5.76
C ALA A 472 -9.75 3.98 -6.09
N HIS A 473 -8.81 4.89 -5.76
CA HIS A 473 -7.39 4.68 -5.97
C HIS A 473 -6.87 3.50 -5.12
N GLN A 474 -7.34 3.38 -3.87
CA GLN A 474 -7.03 2.22 -3.03
C GLN A 474 -7.63 0.91 -3.59
N ALA A 475 -8.86 0.95 -4.09
CA ALA A 475 -9.49 -0.19 -4.77
C ALA A 475 -8.74 -0.60 -6.06
N GLY A 476 -8.27 0.38 -6.82
CA GLY A 476 -7.47 0.17 -8.03
C GLY A 476 -6.10 -0.45 -7.72
N ALA A 477 -5.47 -0.11 -6.58
CA ALA A 477 -4.23 -0.75 -6.14
C ALA A 477 -4.44 -2.25 -5.84
N LEU A 478 -5.54 -2.61 -5.16
CA LEU A 478 -5.91 -4.02 -4.96
C LEU A 478 -6.27 -4.73 -6.27
N THR A 479 -6.90 -4.03 -7.20
CA THR A 479 -7.22 -4.57 -8.53
C THR A 479 -5.93 -4.88 -9.29
N LEU A 480 -4.97 -3.96 -9.31
CA LEU A 480 -3.65 -4.18 -9.91
C LEU A 480 -2.91 -5.35 -9.25
N MET A 481 -2.96 -5.44 -7.91
CA MET A 481 -2.42 -6.58 -7.16
C MET A 481 -3.08 -7.91 -7.57
N SER A 482 -4.39 -7.92 -7.75
CA SER A 482 -5.14 -9.12 -8.15
C SER A 482 -4.75 -9.59 -9.55
N VAL A 483 -4.65 -8.66 -10.50
CA VAL A 483 -4.27 -8.95 -11.88
C VAL A 483 -2.82 -9.44 -11.97
N VAL A 484 -1.88 -8.84 -11.23
CA VAL A 484 -0.49 -9.32 -11.23
C VAL A 484 -0.37 -10.70 -10.58
N LEU A 485 -1.09 -10.98 -9.50
CA LEU A 485 -1.12 -12.32 -8.89
C LEU A 485 -1.71 -13.36 -9.86
N ALA A 486 -2.79 -13.03 -10.56
CA ALA A 486 -3.36 -13.89 -11.60
C ALA A 486 -2.38 -14.11 -12.76
N ALA A 487 -1.66 -13.08 -13.20
CA ALA A 487 -0.64 -13.19 -14.24
C ALA A 487 0.53 -14.08 -13.80
N VAL A 488 1.06 -13.89 -12.58
CA VAL A 488 2.11 -14.74 -11.99
C VAL A 488 1.63 -16.18 -11.87
N TYR A 489 0.38 -16.40 -11.47
CA TYR A 489 -0.21 -17.73 -11.35
C TYR A 489 -0.35 -18.41 -12.72
N GLY A 490 -0.86 -17.69 -13.72
CA GLY A 490 -1.13 -18.22 -15.05
C GLY A 490 0.09 -18.64 -15.85
N VAL A 491 1.26 -18.05 -15.57
CA VAL A 491 2.53 -18.42 -16.24
C VAL A 491 3.35 -19.44 -15.46
N ARG A 492 2.86 -19.92 -14.31
CA ARG A 492 3.54 -20.96 -13.53
C ARG A 492 3.48 -22.26 -14.30
N ALA A 493 4.65 -22.88 -14.52
CA ALA A 493 4.69 -24.22 -15.10
C ALA A 493 3.97 -25.20 -14.16
N PRO A 494 3.12 -26.11 -14.67
CA PRO A 494 2.56 -27.17 -13.85
C PRO A 494 3.71 -27.95 -13.22
N ALA A 495 3.53 -28.38 -11.97
CA ALA A 495 4.56 -29.15 -11.29
C ALA A 495 4.90 -30.39 -12.13
N ARG A 496 6.19 -30.62 -12.36
CA ARG A 496 6.70 -31.74 -13.19
C ARG A 496 6.01 -33.07 -12.87
N ALA A 497 5.70 -33.32 -11.59
CA ALA A 497 4.98 -34.50 -11.12
C ALA A 497 3.58 -34.68 -11.74
N ALA A 498 2.80 -33.61 -11.95
CA ALA A 498 1.48 -33.69 -12.56
C ALA A 498 1.57 -34.03 -14.06
N THR A 499 2.58 -33.48 -14.75
CA THR A 499 2.85 -33.80 -16.17
C THR A 499 3.33 -35.24 -16.33
N THR A 500 4.20 -35.73 -15.43
CA THR A 500 4.67 -37.12 -15.45
C THR A 500 3.55 -38.10 -15.10
N ALA A 501 2.72 -37.81 -14.09
CA ALA A 501 1.58 -38.64 -13.74
C ALA A 501 0.52 -38.68 -14.85
N ARG A 502 0.27 -37.55 -15.53
CA ARG A 502 -0.66 -37.51 -16.68
C ARG A 502 -0.11 -38.24 -17.90
N ARG A 503 1.21 -38.17 -18.13
CA ARG A 503 1.89 -38.97 -19.16
C ARG A 503 1.87 -40.46 -18.84
N ALA A 504 2.07 -40.82 -17.58
CA ALA A 504 1.98 -42.21 -17.12
C ALA A 504 0.54 -42.74 -17.22
N ALA A 505 -0.46 -41.94 -16.86
CA ALA A 505 -1.88 -42.28 -17.01
C ALA A 505 -2.31 -42.39 -18.48
N ALA A 506 -1.82 -41.50 -19.36
CA ALA A 506 -2.08 -41.57 -20.79
C ALA A 506 -1.38 -42.77 -21.46
N ALA A 507 -0.17 -43.11 -21.01
CA ALA A 507 0.55 -44.31 -21.43
C ALA A 507 -0.15 -45.59 -20.94
N ALA A 508 -0.66 -45.59 -19.70
CA ALA A 508 -1.45 -46.69 -19.14
C ALA A 508 -2.82 -46.85 -19.82
N ALA A 509 -3.39 -45.77 -20.35
CA ALA A 509 -4.64 -45.79 -21.11
C ALA A 509 -4.46 -46.19 -22.60
N GLY A 510 -3.27 -46.64 -23.01
CA GLY A 510 -3.03 -47.18 -24.36
C GLY A 510 -3.02 -46.14 -25.49
N ALA A 511 -2.98 -44.84 -25.19
CA ALA A 511 -2.90 -43.80 -26.22
C ALA A 511 -1.44 -43.65 -26.71
N ALA A 512 -1.00 -44.56 -27.57
CA ALA A 512 0.30 -44.49 -28.21
C ALA A 512 0.43 -43.17 -29.02
N PRO A 513 1.54 -42.42 -28.91
CA PRO A 513 1.78 -41.27 -29.76
C PRO A 513 1.97 -41.76 -31.21
N LYS A 514 1.10 -41.32 -32.13
CA LYS A 514 1.33 -41.52 -33.57
C LYS A 514 2.69 -40.92 -33.93
N PRO A 515 3.60 -41.66 -34.59
CA PRO A 515 4.86 -41.11 -35.04
C PRO A 515 4.58 -39.98 -36.04
N SER A 516 5.26 -38.84 -35.85
CA SER A 516 5.24 -37.73 -36.79
C SER A 516 5.68 -38.23 -38.17
N PRO A 517 5.02 -37.81 -39.27
CA PRO A 517 5.52 -38.12 -40.60
C PRO A 517 6.89 -37.47 -40.77
N ALA A 518 7.87 -38.27 -41.18
CA ALA A 518 9.18 -37.79 -41.61
C ALA A 518 8.97 -36.82 -42.78
N VAL A 519 9.47 -35.60 -42.62
CA VAL A 519 9.63 -34.67 -43.73
C VAL A 519 10.91 -35.10 -44.45
N ILE A 520 10.76 -35.67 -45.64
CA ILE A 520 11.81 -35.71 -46.67
C ILE A 520 11.72 -34.39 -47.44
#